data_AF-A0A5P0JLS5-F1
#
_entry.id   AF-A0A5P0JLS5-F1
#
_cell.length_a   1.000
_cell.length_b   1.000
_cell.length_c   1.000
_cell.angle_alpha   90.00
_cell.angle_beta   90.00
_cell.angle_gamma   90.00
#
_symmetry.space_group_name_H-M   'P 1'
#
loop_
_entity.id
_entity.type
_entity.pdbx_description
1 polymer ?
#
loop_
_entity_poly.entity_id
_entity_poly.type
_entity_poly.pdbx_seq_one_letter_code
_entity_poly.pdbx_strand_id
1 'polypeptide(L)'
;PAWYMARGLGMRWMGVLFAVFLLIAYGIIFSGIQANAVARALSFSFDFPPLVTGIILAVFALLAITRGLHGVARLMQGFVPLMAIIWVLTSLVICVMNIGQLPHVIWSIFESA
;
A
#
# COMPACT_ATOMS: atom_id res chain seq x y z
N PRO A 1 -3.69 -8.35 -17.90
CA PRO A 1 -5.07 -8.86 -18.08
C PRO A 1 -5.88 -8.14 -19.17
N ALA A 2 -5.92 -6.79 -19.21
CA ALA A 2 -6.59 -6.04 -20.29
C ALA A 2 -6.04 -6.38 -21.69
N TRP A 3 -4.71 -6.51 -21.81
CA TRP A 3 -4.05 -6.94 -23.06
C TRP A 3 -4.41 -8.38 -23.44
N TYR A 4 -4.55 -9.26 -22.44
CA TYR A 4 -4.92 -10.66 -22.62
C TYR A 4 -6.39 -10.82 -23.05
N MET A 5 -7.31 -9.99 -22.54
CA MET A 5 -8.71 -9.96 -22.97
C MET A 5 -8.88 -9.38 -24.38
N ALA A 6 -8.07 -8.38 -24.74
CA ALA A 6 -8.13 -7.76 -26.07
C ALA A 6 -7.46 -8.57 -27.17
N ARG A 7 -6.35 -9.29 -26.89
CA ARG A 7 -5.61 -10.10 -27.89
C ARG A 7 -5.86 -11.62 -27.78
N GLY A 8 -6.16 -12.15 -26.60
CA GLY A 8 -6.36 -13.59 -26.38
C GLY A 8 -7.81 -14.07 -26.51
N LEU A 9 -8.79 -13.20 -26.24
CA LEU A 9 -10.24 -13.52 -26.29
C LEU A 9 -11.00 -12.79 -27.42
N GLY A 10 -10.34 -11.90 -28.17
CA GLY A 10 -10.96 -11.14 -29.28
C GLY A 10 -11.98 -10.05 -28.88
N MET A 11 -12.38 -9.96 -27.60
CA MET A 11 -13.37 -9.01 -27.11
C MET A 11 -12.75 -7.67 -26.68
N ARG A 12 -12.37 -6.85 -27.67
CA ARG A 12 -11.71 -5.54 -27.47
C ARG A 12 -12.48 -4.60 -26.54
N TRP A 13 -13.81 -4.63 -26.55
CA TRP A 13 -14.64 -3.77 -25.70
C TRP A 13 -14.45 -4.08 -24.20
N MET A 14 -14.38 -5.36 -23.84
CA MET A 14 -14.23 -5.80 -22.45
C MET A 14 -12.82 -5.48 -21.93
N GLY A 15 -11.80 -5.54 -22.79
CA GLY A 15 -10.44 -5.09 -22.46
C GLY A 15 -10.33 -3.59 -22.22
N VAL A 16 -11.06 -2.75 -22.97
CA VAL A 16 -11.10 -1.29 -22.76
C VAL A 16 -11.83 -0.95 -21.47
N LEU A 17 -12.99 -1.55 -21.22
CA LEU A 17 -13.74 -1.34 -19.99
C LEU A 17 -12.90 -1.73 -18.76
N PHE A 18 -12.20 -2.87 -18.82
CA PHE A 18 -11.32 -3.33 -17.75
C PHE A 18 -10.11 -2.42 -17.55
N ALA A 19 -9.52 -1.87 -18.63
CA ALA A 19 -8.43 -0.89 -18.53
C ALA A 19 -8.88 0.42 -17.86
N VAL A 20 -10.10 0.90 -18.16
CA VAL A 20 -10.69 2.08 -17.51
C VAL A 20 -10.92 1.82 -16.02
N PHE A 21 -11.48 0.67 -15.65
CA PHE A 21 -11.63 0.30 -14.25
C PHE A 21 -10.29 0.19 -13.51
N LEU A 22 -9.27 -0.40 -14.14
CA LEU A 22 -7.90 -0.43 -13.60
C LEU A 22 -7.33 0.96 -13.39
N LEU A 23 -7.52 1.87 -14.35
CA LEU A 23 -7.05 3.24 -14.26
C LEU A 23 -7.72 3.98 -13.09
N ILE A 24 -9.03 3.84 -12.94
CA ILE A 24 -9.77 4.48 -11.83
C ILE A 24 -9.37 3.85 -10.49
N ALA A 25 -9.37 2.52 -10.42
CA ALA A 25 -9.05 1.79 -9.20
C ALA A 25 -7.61 2.09 -8.75
N TYR A 26 -6.62 1.81 -9.59
CA TYR A 26 -5.21 1.95 -9.20
C TYR A 26 -4.70 3.38 -9.27
N GLY A 27 -5.14 4.15 -10.27
CA GLY A 27 -4.68 5.53 -10.46
C GLY A 27 -5.23 6.47 -9.39
N ILE A 28 -6.52 6.37 -9.07
CA ILE A 28 -7.19 7.32 -8.18
C ILE A 28 -7.45 6.70 -6.80
N ILE A 29 -8.17 5.58 -6.75
CA ILE A 29 -8.70 5.04 -5.50
C ILE A 29 -7.57 4.52 -4.61
N PHE A 30 -6.72 3.62 -5.13
CA PHE A 30 -5.62 3.04 -4.35
C PHE A 30 -4.59 4.09 -3.93
N SER A 31 -4.21 4.99 -4.84
CA SER A 31 -3.28 6.08 -4.52
C SER A 31 -3.82 6.99 -3.41
N GLY A 32 -5.11 7.35 -3.48
CA GLY A 32 -5.78 8.16 -2.46
C GLY A 32 -5.91 7.44 -1.11
N ILE A 33 -6.26 6.16 -1.10
CA ILE A 33 -6.35 5.36 0.14
C ILE A 33 -4.98 5.25 0.82
N GLN A 34 -3.92 5.00 0.04
CA GLN A 34 -2.56 4.89 0.56
C GLN A 34 -2.07 6.21 1.15
N ALA A 35 -2.26 7.33 0.43
CA ALA A 35 -1.90 8.66 0.93
C ALA A 35 -2.65 9.02 2.21
N ASN A 36 -3.94 8.70 2.29
CA ASN A 36 -4.75 8.92 3.49
C ASN A 36 -4.32 8.04 4.67
N ALA A 37 -3.97 6.78 4.43
CA ALA A 37 -3.48 5.89 5.49
C ALA A 37 -2.19 6.43 6.11
N VAL A 38 -1.26 6.92 5.28
CA VAL A 38 -0.02 7.56 5.71
C VAL A 38 -0.30 8.85 6.47
N ALA A 39 -1.14 9.74 5.93
CA ALA A 39 -1.51 11.01 6.58
C ALA A 39 -2.14 10.79 7.96
N ARG A 40 -3.04 9.80 8.09
CA ARG A 40 -3.62 9.42 9.39
C ARG A 40 -2.58 8.88 10.35
N ALA A 41 -1.70 7.99 9.90
CA ALA A 41 -0.64 7.43 10.76
C ALA A 41 0.29 8.53 11.31
N LEU A 42 0.65 9.51 10.48
CA LEU A 42 1.44 10.68 10.86
C LEU A 42 0.68 11.62 11.80
N SER A 43 -0.61 11.87 11.53
CA SER A 43 -1.44 12.69 12.41
C SER A 43 -1.63 12.05 13.78
N PHE A 44 -1.89 10.74 13.85
CA PHE A 44 -2.02 10.03 15.12
C PHE A 44 -0.72 9.92 15.92
N SER A 45 0.43 9.77 15.24
CA SER A 45 1.71 9.54 15.92
C SER A 45 2.47 10.84 16.25
N PHE A 46 2.31 11.87 15.42
CA PHE A 46 3.12 13.10 15.47
C PHE A 46 2.28 14.40 15.46
N ASP A 47 0.95 14.31 15.53
CA ASP A 47 0.02 15.47 15.45
C ASP A 47 0.21 16.34 14.19
N PHE A 48 0.73 15.74 13.12
CA PHE A 48 1.02 16.46 11.89
C PHE A 48 -0.26 16.78 11.10
N PRO A 49 -0.40 18.00 10.53
CA PRO A 49 -1.54 18.34 9.69
C PRO A 49 -1.59 17.46 8.43
N PRO A 50 -2.74 16.82 8.13
CA PRO A 50 -2.89 15.95 6.96
C PRO A 50 -2.55 16.65 5.64
N LEU A 51 -2.86 17.96 5.54
CA LEU A 51 -2.59 18.77 4.35
C LEU A 51 -1.08 18.84 4.03
N VAL A 52 -0.25 19.02 5.05
CA VAL A 52 1.21 19.12 4.90
C VAL A 52 1.78 17.77 4.44
N THR A 53 1.32 16.67 5.07
CA THR A 53 1.74 15.32 4.66
C THR A 53 1.32 14.98 3.22
N GLY A 54 0.12 15.40 2.80
CA GLY A 54 -0.38 15.22 1.44
C GLY A 54 0.44 15.98 0.40
N ILE A 55 0.82 17.24 0.68
CA ILE A 55 1.68 18.04 -0.22
C ILE A 55 3.04 17.38 -0.39
N ILE A 56 3.66 16.93 0.71
CA ILE A 56 4.95 16.24 0.66
C ILE A 56 4.85 14.98 -0.19
N LEU A 57 3.83 14.14 0.06
CA LEU A 57 3.58 12.93 -0.71
C LEU A 57 3.35 13.23 -2.20
N ALA A 58 2.63 14.29 -2.53
CA ALA A 58 2.39 14.70 -3.92
C ALA A 58 3.68 15.11 -4.64
N VAL A 59 4.57 15.84 -3.96
CA VAL A 59 5.90 16.21 -4.51
C VAL A 59 6.75 14.97 -4.73
N PHE A 60 6.79 14.05 -3.77
CA PHE A 60 7.52 12.78 -3.93
C PHE A 60 6.95 11.92 -5.05
N ALA A 61 5.63 11.84 -5.17
CA ALA A 61 4.97 11.13 -6.26
C ALA A 61 5.31 11.74 -7.63
N LEU A 62 5.31 13.07 -7.74
CA LEU A 62 5.71 13.77 -8.97
C LEU A 62 7.18 13.48 -9.34
N LEU A 63 8.08 13.50 -8.36
CA LEU A 63 9.49 13.13 -8.56
C LEU A 63 9.67 11.66 -8.94
N ALA A 64 8.84 10.77 -8.42
CA ALA A 64 8.85 9.35 -8.76
C ALA A 64 8.35 9.12 -10.19
N ILE A 65 7.28 9.82 -10.61
CA ILE A 65 6.73 9.74 -11.96
C ILE A 65 7.74 10.26 -13.00
N THR A 66 8.42 11.38 -12.71
CA THR A 66 9.43 11.96 -13.62
C THR A 66 10.68 11.08 -13.79
N ARG A 67 11.05 10.27 -12.79
CA ARG A 67 12.15 9.29 -12.89
C ARG A 67 11.82 8.03 -13.70
N GLY A 68 10.55 7.81 -14.03
CA GLY A 68 10.09 6.65 -14.79
C GLY A 68 10.03 5.34 -13.99
N LEU A 69 9.28 4.36 -14.52
CA LEU A 69 8.95 3.10 -13.84
C LEU A 69 10.19 2.29 -13.42
N HIS A 70 11.23 2.25 -14.25
CA HIS A 70 12.43 1.46 -13.99
C HIS A 70 13.22 1.98 -12.78
N GLY A 71 13.24 3.31 -12.58
CA GLY A 71 13.92 3.93 -11.43
C GLY A 71 13.20 3.61 -10.12
N VAL A 72 11.87 3.76 -10.12
CA VAL A 72 11.03 3.45 -8.95
C VAL A 72 11.10 1.96 -8.61
N ALA A 73 11.01 1.08 -9.61
CA ALA A 73 11.08 -0.37 -9.40
C ALA A 73 12.40 -0.79 -8.74
N ARG A 74 13.54 -0.24 -9.17
CA ARG A 74 14.85 -0.54 -8.58
C ARG A 74 14.94 -0.07 -7.11
N LEU A 75 14.36 1.09 -6.80
CA LEU A 75 14.30 1.58 -5.42
C LEU A 75 13.42 0.66 -4.56
N MET A 76 12.25 0.28 -5.06
CA MET A 76 11.32 -0.59 -4.36
C MET A 76 11.89 -1.98 -4.11
N GLN A 77 12.70 -2.52 -5.03
CA GLN A 77 13.36 -3.82 -4.84
C GLN A 77 14.22 -3.88 -3.56
N GLY A 78 14.85 -2.78 -3.16
CA GLY A 78 15.59 -2.71 -1.90
C GLY A 78 14.71 -2.31 -0.70
N PHE A 79 13.72 -1.44 -0.91
CA PHE A 79 12.83 -0.98 0.15
C PHE A 79 11.87 -2.07 0.65
N VAL A 80 11.36 -2.92 -0.22
CA VAL A 80 10.43 -4.01 0.12
C VAL A 80 11.03 -4.99 1.14
N PRO A 81 12.22 -5.58 0.94
CA PRO A 81 12.80 -6.50 1.92
C PRO A 81 13.13 -5.80 3.24
N LEU A 82 13.62 -4.56 3.19
CA LEU A 82 13.88 -3.77 4.40
C LEU A 82 12.61 -3.55 5.22
N MET A 83 11.52 -3.13 4.56
CA MET A 83 10.23 -2.94 5.21
C MET A 83 9.73 -4.24 5.85
N ALA A 84 9.81 -5.36 5.13
CA ALA A 84 9.39 -6.66 5.65
C ALA A 84 10.18 -7.07 6.89
N ILE A 85 11.51 -6.91 6.87
CA ILE A 85 12.38 -7.24 8.01
C ILE A 85 12.01 -6.40 9.24
N ILE A 86 11.84 -5.08 9.07
CA ILE A 86 11.45 -4.19 10.17
C ILE A 86 10.10 -4.60 10.75
N TRP A 87 9.13 -4.92 9.89
CA TRP A 87 7.79 -5.32 10.32
C TRP A 87 7.81 -6.64 11.10
N VAL A 88 8.51 -7.64 10.58
CA VAL A 88 8.64 -8.95 11.23
C VAL A 88 9.38 -8.83 12.56
N LEU A 89 10.49 -8.09 12.60
CA LEU A 89 11.24 -7.88 13.84
C LEU A 89 10.40 -7.17 14.89
N THR A 90 9.72 -6.08 14.51
CA THR A 90 8.86 -5.32 15.43
C THR A 90 7.73 -6.19 15.97
N SER A 91 7.07 -6.94 15.10
CA SER A 91 6.03 -7.90 15.48
C SER A 91 6.56 -8.96 16.45
N LEU A 92 7.73 -9.53 16.17
CA LEU A 92 8.33 -10.57 17.00
C LEU A 92 8.74 -10.03 18.38
N VAL A 93 9.31 -8.82 18.44
CA VAL A 93 9.63 -8.14 19.70
C VAL A 93 8.37 -7.90 20.53
N ILE A 94 7.31 -7.36 19.93
CA ILE A 94 6.03 -7.12 20.62
C ILE A 94 5.44 -8.44 21.12
N CYS A 95 5.48 -9.51 20.33
CA CYS A 95 5.02 -10.85 20.72
C CYS A 95 5.81 -11.40 21.91
N VAL A 96 7.14 -11.32 21.89
CA VAL A 96 7.99 -11.82 23.00
C VAL A 96 7.76 -11.01 24.27
N MET A 97 7.62 -9.69 24.18
CA MET A 97 7.32 -8.83 25.33
C MET A 97 5.92 -9.09 25.91
N ASN A 98 4.97 -9.57 25.10
CA ASN A 98 3.58 -9.82 25.51
C ASN A 98 3.23 -11.32 25.49
N ILE A 99 4.18 -12.21 25.77
CA ILE A 99 3.95 -13.67 25.87
C ILE A 99 2.79 -14.02 26.82
N GLY A 100 2.58 -13.23 27.87
CA GLY A 100 1.45 -13.43 28.79
C GLY A 100 0.07 -13.14 28.19
N GLN A 101 -0.04 -12.28 27.18
CA GLN A 101 -1.31 -11.91 26.54
C GLN A 101 -1.59 -12.65 25.23
N LEU A 102 -0.59 -13.36 24.69
CA LEU A 102 -0.71 -14.21 23.50
C LEU A 102 -1.90 -15.22 23.58
N PRO A 103 -2.12 -15.93 24.70
CA PRO A 103 -3.27 -16.83 24.82
C PRO A 103 -4.62 -16.10 24.76
N HIS A 104 -4.69 -14.89 25.33
CA HIS A 104 -5.90 -14.09 25.36
C HIS A 104 -6.23 -13.50 23.98
N VAL A 105 -5.22 -13.09 23.21
CA VAL A 105 -5.41 -12.64 21.82
C VAL A 105 -5.91 -13.77 20.92
N ILE A 106 -5.35 -14.98 21.05
CA ILE A 106 -5.81 -16.16 20.28
C ILE A 106 -7.27 -16.48 20.63
N TRP A 107 -7.66 -16.39 21.90
CA TRP A 107 -9.05 -16.57 22.32
C TRP A 107 -9.97 -15.51 21.73
N SER A 108 -9.56 -14.23 21.77
CA SER A 108 -10.34 -13.12 21.22
C SER A 108 -10.59 -13.22 19.71
N ILE A 109 -9.65 -13.82 18.96
CA ILE A 109 -9.82 -14.07 17.52
C ILE A 109 -10.90 -15.12 17.29
N PHE A 110 -10.95 -16.17 18.11
CA PHE A 110 -11.98 -17.21 18.00
C PHE A 110 -13.36 -16.75 18.49
N GLU A 111 -13.41 -15.81 19.43
CA GLU A 111 -14.66 -15.25 19.94
C GLU A 111 -15.23 -14.16 19.02
N SER A 112 -14.37 -13.46 18.27
CA SER A 112 -14.77 -12.41 17.32
C SER A 112 -14.96 -12.91 15.87
N ALA A 113 -14.67 -14.18 15.58
CA ALA A 113 -14.87 -14.83 14.28
C ALA A 113 -16.21 -15.56 14.23
#